data_AF-A0A3S3V4Y5-F1
#
_entry.id   AF-A0A3S3V4Y5-F1
#
_cell.length_a   1.000
_cell.length_b   1.000
_cell.length_c   1.000
_cell.angle_alpha   90.00
_cell.angle_beta   90.00
_cell.angle_gamma   90.00
#
_symmetry.space_group_name_H-M   'P 1'
#
loop_
_entity.id
_entity.type
_entity.pdbx_description
1 polymer ?
#
loop_
_entity_poly.entity_id
_entity_poly.type
_entity_poly.pdbx_seq_one_letter_code
_entity_poly.pdbx_strand_id
1 'polypeptide(L)'
;MRNTLTLMVCLLFGSMALGQNNCNSKDFKKLFALSNQASVADSTFTAGLKIFKKLEAGKCHDYTTKNVKHPDSVIASLTRIFGDICLKANSRRAINEYVTYLNRHTGSAEEQLSFSFEQLFVQQPADVLSVIGTDNRLMKHLVWGFVNNHYNAGPGSSRLNIKNYNAVFYRVNPQMKQLYPKYKTQIDYLLSAIKSELKG
;
A
#
# COMPACT_ATOMS: atom_id res chain seq x y z
N MET A 1 22.24 41.98 40.19
CA MET A 1 22.77 40.73 40.80
C MET A 1 21.90 39.57 40.33
N ARG A 2 22.55 38.45 39.97
CA ARG A 2 22.01 37.33 39.20
C ARG A 2 20.84 36.62 39.91
N ASN A 3 19.70 36.51 39.23
CA ASN A 3 18.64 35.55 39.58
C ASN A 3 18.96 34.19 38.93
N THR A 4 19.21 33.21 39.78
CA THR A 4 19.27 31.78 39.47
C THR A 4 17.88 31.27 39.08
N LEU A 5 17.71 30.86 37.83
CA LEU A 5 16.56 30.04 37.40
C LEU A 5 17.06 28.63 37.08
N THR A 6 17.00 27.77 38.10
CA THR A 6 17.20 26.33 37.95
C THR A 6 15.88 25.76 37.43
N LEU A 7 15.71 25.70 36.10
CA LEU A 7 14.55 25.02 35.52
C LEU A 7 14.87 23.53 35.34
N MET A 8 14.31 22.77 36.26
CA MET A 8 14.25 21.31 36.33
C MET A 8 13.60 20.77 35.04
N VAL A 9 14.41 20.29 34.09
CA VAL A 9 13.89 19.54 32.93
C VAL A 9 13.52 18.15 33.40
N CYS A 10 12.21 17.95 33.59
CA CYS A 10 11.62 16.67 33.94
C CYS A 10 12.01 15.58 32.93
N LEU A 11 12.53 14.50 33.48
CA LEU A 11 12.73 13.19 32.88
C LEU A 11 11.46 12.72 32.14
N LEU A 12 11.44 12.87 30.81
CA LEU A 12 10.55 12.11 29.94
C LEU A 12 11.13 10.71 29.70
N PHE A 13 11.27 9.94 30.78
CA PHE A 13 11.24 8.48 30.66
C PHE A 13 9.78 8.05 30.61
N GLY A 14 9.13 8.39 29.48
CA GLY A 14 7.90 7.74 29.09
C GLY A 14 8.20 6.27 28.90
N SER A 15 7.73 5.46 29.84
CA SER A 15 7.72 4.00 29.84
C SER A 15 7.52 3.43 28.43
N MET A 16 8.62 3.03 27.77
CA MET A 16 8.56 2.07 26.68
C MET A 16 8.13 0.76 27.32
N ALA A 17 6.83 0.52 27.35
CA ALA A 17 6.34 -0.85 27.39
C ALA A 17 6.98 -1.54 26.19
N LEU A 18 8.02 -2.33 26.43
CA LEU A 18 8.52 -3.33 25.49
C LEU A 18 7.37 -4.31 25.30
N GLY A 19 6.43 -3.95 24.41
CA GLY A 19 5.44 -4.88 23.92
C GLY A 19 6.22 -6.08 23.39
N GLN A 20 5.96 -7.26 23.96
CA GLN A 20 6.45 -8.49 23.37
C GLN A 20 6.01 -8.50 21.90
N ASN A 21 6.96 -8.32 20.99
CA ASN A 21 6.70 -8.30 19.56
C ASN A 21 6.11 -9.66 19.17
N ASN A 22 4.81 -9.72 18.89
CA ASN A 22 4.09 -10.93 18.49
C ASN A 22 4.41 -11.38 17.05
N CYS A 23 5.63 -11.10 16.57
CA CYS A 23 6.09 -11.37 15.22
C CYS A 23 6.49 -12.85 15.07
N ASN A 24 5.48 -13.71 15.06
CA ASN A 24 5.66 -15.14 14.90
C ASN A 24 6.00 -15.48 13.44
N SER A 25 7.20 -16.03 13.21
CA SER A 25 7.64 -16.48 11.88
C SER A 25 6.67 -17.47 11.21
N LYS A 26 5.95 -18.30 11.99
CA LYS A 26 4.93 -19.21 11.43
C LYS A 26 3.74 -18.47 10.84
N ASP A 27 3.35 -17.34 11.43
CA ASP A 27 2.24 -16.52 10.94
C ASP A 27 2.63 -15.81 9.64
N PHE A 28 3.85 -15.25 9.57
CA PHE A 28 4.41 -14.74 8.32
C PHE A 28 4.51 -15.80 7.22
N LYS A 29 5.02 -17.00 7.54
CA LYS A 29 5.10 -18.11 6.58
C LYS A 29 3.74 -18.45 5.97
N LYS A 30 2.67 -18.47 6.79
CA LYS A 30 1.32 -18.71 6.32
C LYS A 30 0.86 -17.61 5.36
N LEU A 31 1.02 -16.33 5.74
CA LEU A 31 0.65 -15.23 4.86
C LEU A 31 1.45 -15.23 3.56
N PHE A 32 2.76 -15.46 3.63
CA PHE A 32 3.62 -15.54 2.46
C PHE A 32 3.23 -16.71 1.55
N ALA A 33 2.83 -17.85 2.11
CA ALA A 33 2.30 -18.96 1.31
C ALA A 33 0.99 -18.57 0.59
N LEU A 34 0.08 -17.88 1.29
CA LEU A 34 -1.15 -17.35 0.68
C LEU A 34 -0.86 -16.32 -0.42
N SER A 35 0.07 -15.41 -0.18
CA SER A 35 0.47 -14.40 -1.17
C SER A 35 1.15 -14.99 -2.39
N ASN A 36 1.54 -16.26 -2.40
CA ASN A 36 2.09 -16.97 -3.55
C ASN A 36 1.07 -17.85 -4.30
N GLN A 37 -0.18 -17.94 -3.84
CA GLN A 37 -1.24 -18.69 -4.55
C GLN A 37 -1.64 -18.00 -5.85
N ALA A 38 -2.30 -18.71 -6.78
CA ALA A 38 -2.83 -18.09 -8.00
C ALA A 38 -4.09 -17.25 -7.72
N SER A 39 -4.91 -17.69 -6.76
CA SER A 39 -6.11 -17.00 -6.27
C SER A 39 -6.31 -17.32 -4.79
N VAL A 40 -7.07 -16.48 -4.08
CA VAL A 40 -7.39 -16.65 -2.66
C VAL A 40 -8.90 -16.63 -2.47
N ALA A 41 -9.50 -17.75 -2.09
CA ALA A 41 -10.93 -17.82 -1.79
C ALA A 41 -11.30 -17.00 -0.54
N ASP A 42 -12.55 -16.55 -0.43
CA ASP A 42 -13.04 -15.68 0.65
C ASP A 42 -12.84 -16.24 2.07
N SER A 43 -13.01 -17.55 2.25
CA SER A 43 -12.76 -18.22 3.54
C SER A 43 -11.28 -18.16 3.91
N THR A 44 -10.40 -18.42 2.95
CA THR A 44 -8.94 -18.34 3.09
C THR A 44 -8.49 -16.89 3.32
N PHE A 45 -9.07 -15.92 2.59
CA PHE A 45 -8.84 -14.50 2.82
C PHE A 45 -9.21 -14.10 4.24
N THR A 46 -10.36 -14.57 4.75
CA THR A 46 -10.80 -14.28 6.12
C THR A 46 -9.82 -14.82 7.16
N ALA A 47 -9.28 -16.03 6.96
CA ALA A 47 -8.27 -16.59 7.84
C ALA A 47 -6.94 -15.82 7.75
N GLY A 48 -6.50 -15.48 6.53
CA GLY A 48 -5.30 -14.66 6.29
C GLY A 48 -5.41 -13.27 6.93
N LEU A 49 -6.55 -12.60 6.79
CA LEU A 49 -6.81 -11.28 7.37
C LEU A 49 -6.65 -11.28 8.89
N LYS A 50 -7.10 -12.34 9.58
CA LYS A 50 -6.91 -12.48 11.04
C LYS A 50 -5.42 -12.54 11.40
N ILE A 51 -4.63 -13.29 10.63
CA ILE A 51 -3.18 -13.40 10.83
C ILE A 51 -2.50 -12.06 10.54
N PHE A 52 -2.87 -11.40 9.44
CA PHE A 52 -2.36 -10.09 9.08
C PHE A 52 -2.61 -9.05 10.18
N LYS A 53 -3.86 -8.90 10.64
CA LYS A 53 -4.21 -7.94 11.70
C LYS A 53 -3.45 -8.20 13.01
N LYS A 54 -3.19 -9.48 13.33
CA LYS A 54 -2.35 -9.85 14.48
C LYS A 54 -0.90 -9.38 14.31
N LEU A 55 -0.31 -9.58 13.14
CA LEU A 55 1.07 -9.14 12.85
C LEU A 55 1.17 -7.61 12.77
N GLU A 56 0.18 -6.94 12.16
CA GLU A 56 0.06 -5.48 12.12
C GLU A 56 -0.01 -4.89 13.54
N ALA A 57 -0.89 -5.43 14.39
CA ALA A 57 -1.00 -4.98 15.78
C ALA A 57 0.28 -5.23 16.60
N GLY A 58 1.05 -6.27 16.24
CA GLY A 58 2.37 -6.54 16.79
C GLY A 58 3.50 -5.67 16.24
N LYS A 59 3.18 -4.69 15.36
CA LYS A 59 4.14 -3.82 14.66
C LYS A 59 5.22 -4.59 13.89
N CYS A 60 4.81 -5.70 13.28
CA CYS A 60 5.71 -6.52 12.47
C CYS A 60 5.79 -5.97 11.04
N HIS A 61 6.99 -5.63 10.57
CA HIS A 61 7.16 -4.97 9.27
C HIS A 61 7.60 -5.93 8.17
N ASP A 62 8.57 -6.80 8.45
CA ASP A 62 9.22 -7.62 7.43
C ASP A 62 9.17 -9.11 7.75
N TYR A 63 8.96 -9.91 6.71
CA TYR A 63 9.23 -11.33 6.76
C TYR A 63 10.70 -11.59 6.43
N THR A 64 11.49 -11.93 7.44
CA THR A 64 12.89 -12.32 7.28
C THR A 64 13.06 -13.83 7.39
N THR A 65 14.05 -14.36 6.68
CA THR A 65 14.55 -15.72 6.95
C THR A 65 15.99 -15.66 7.42
N LYS A 66 16.30 -16.48 8.42
CA LYS A 66 17.69 -16.73 8.80
C LYS A 66 18.26 -17.79 7.87
N ASN A 67 19.15 -17.38 6.96
CA ASN A 67 20.00 -18.30 6.21
C ASN A 67 21.44 -18.18 6.71
N VAL A 68 22.17 -19.30 6.74
CA VAL A 68 23.53 -19.39 7.33
C VAL A 68 24.54 -18.45 6.65
N LYS A 69 24.30 -18.06 5.39
CA LYS A 69 25.18 -17.15 4.62
C LYS A 69 24.78 -15.67 4.72
N HIS A 70 23.52 -15.38 5.02
CA HIS A 70 22.98 -14.03 5.14
C HIS A 70 21.98 -14.03 6.30
N PRO A 71 22.44 -13.84 7.54
CA PRO A 71 21.54 -13.63 8.65
C PRO A 71 20.74 -12.36 8.32
N ASP A 72 19.42 -12.51 8.18
CA ASP A 72 18.44 -11.45 7.97
C ASP A 72 18.23 -10.96 6.51
N SER A 73 18.11 -11.88 5.56
CA SER A 73 17.52 -11.55 4.25
C SER A 73 16.01 -11.26 4.40
N VAL A 74 15.59 -10.02 4.14
CA VAL A 74 14.18 -9.66 3.99
C VAL A 74 13.62 -10.33 2.73
N ILE A 75 12.60 -11.18 2.91
CA ILE A 75 11.91 -11.83 1.79
C ILE A 75 10.85 -10.90 1.20
N ALA A 76 10.01 -10.32 2.05
CA ALA A 76 8.96 -9.38 1.66
C ALA A 76 8.46 -8.59 2.88
N SER A 77 7.99 -7.36 2.66
CA SER A 77 7.29 -6.61 3.71
C SER A 77 5.88 -7.15 3.93
N LEU A 78 5.35 -6.97 5.13
CA LEU A 78 3.98 -7.34 5.49
C LEU A 78 2.95 -6.65 4.58
N THR A 79 3.18 -5.39 4.24
CA THR A 79 2.37 -4.62 3.29
C THR A 79 2.32 -5.29 1.93
N ARG A 80 3.47 -5.65 1.36
CA ARG A 80 3.53 -6.33 0.07
C ARG A 80 2.75 -7.65 0.11
N ILE A 81 3.00 -8.47 1.14
CA ILE A 81 2.31 -9.76 1.31
C ILE A 81 0.79 -9.54 1.38
N PHE A 82 0.32 -8.54 2.12
CA PHE A 82 -1.11 -8.25 2.23
C PHE A 82 -1.72 -7.70 0.94
N GLY A 83 -1.00 -6.82 0.23
CA GLY A 83 -1.39 -6.33 -1.09
C GLY A 83 -1.59 -7.47 -2.08
N ASP A 84 -0.62 -8.38 -2.17
CA ASP A 84 -0.69 -9.58 -3.02
C ASP A 84 -1.90 -10.47 -2.67
N ILE A 85 -2.16 -10.68 -1.38
CA ILE A 85 -3.35 -11.45 -0.93
C ILE A 85 -4.64 -10.76 -1.34
N CYS A 86 -4.73 -9.43 -1.18
CA CYS A 86 -5.94 -8.68 -1.56
C CYS A 86 -6.18 -8.72 -3.08
N LEU A 87 -5.13 -8.59 -3.88
CA LEU A 87 -5.17 -8.70 -5.34
C LEU A 87 -5.67 -10.08 -5.78
N LYS A 88 -5.17 -11.14 -5.14
CA LYS A 88 -5.53 -12.54 -5.44
C LYS A 88 -6.90 -12.95 -4.91
N ALA A 89 -7.40 -12.27 -3.89
CA ALA A 89 -8.78 -12.42 -3.42
C ALA A 89 -9.78 -11.77 -4.39
N ASN A 90 -9.37 -10.73 -5.10
CA ASN A 90 -10.13 -10.08 -6.18
C ASN A 90 -11.60 -9.81 -5.81
N SER A 91 -11.81 -9.25 -4.61
CA SER A 91 -13.16 -8.97 -4.10
C SER A 91 -13.26 -7.57 -3.50
N ARG A 92 -14.46 -6.98 -3.54
CA ARG A 92 -14.74 -5.68 -2.93
C ARG A 92 -14.40 -5.65 -1.43
N ARG A 93 -14.55 -6.78 -0.74
CA ARG A 93 -14.16 -6.91 0.67
C ARG A 93 -12.64 -6.77 0.85
N ALA A 94 -11.84 -7.40 -0.02
CA ALA A 94 -10.39 -7.26 0.02
C ALA A 94 -9.95 -5.80 -0.24
N ILE A 95 -10.59 -5.13 -1.21
CA ILE A 95 -10.37 -3.69 -1.47
C ILE A 95 -10.68 -2.86 -0.22
N ASN A 96 -11.83 -3.08 0.42
CA ASN A 96 -12.21 -2.35 1.64
C ASN A 96 -11.19 -2.54 2.77
N GLU A 97 -10.72 -3.76 3.00
CA GLU A 97 -9.73 -4.05 4.04
C GLU A 97 -8.38 -3.38 3.71
N TYR A 98 -7.96 -3.38 2.44
CA TYR A 98 -6.75 -2.69 2.01
C TYR A 98 -6.87 -1.16 2.14
N VAL A 99 -8.01 -0.56 1.78
CA VAL A 99 -8.26 0.87 1.99
C VAL A 99 -8.29 1.23 3.47
N THR A 100 -8.85 0.35 4.31
CA THR A 100 -8.82 0.54 5.77
C THR A 100 -7.37 0.49 6.30
N TYR A 101 -6.55 -0.41 5.77
CA TYR A 101 -5.12 -0.48 6.07
C TYR A 101 -4.36 0.78 5.65
N LEU A 102 -4.58 1.27 4.42
CA LEU A 102 -4.01 2.54 3.93
C LEU A 102 -4.34 3.73 4.83
N ASN A 103 -5.59 3.84 5.27
CA ASN A 103 -6.01 4.92 6.14
C ASN A 103 -5.32 4.90 7.52
N ARG A 104 -5.02 3.72 8.07
CA ARG A 104 -4.23 3.59 9.31
C ARG A 104 -2.75 3.95 9.12
N HIS A 105 -2.25 3.86 7.89
CA HIS A 105 -0.85 4.13 7.53
C HIS A 105 -0.67 5.41 6.73
N THR A 106 -1.65 6.34 6.79
CA THR A 106 -1.53 7.62 6.09
C THR A 106 -0.32 8.40 6.61
N GLY A 107 0.49 8.90 5.68
CA GLY A 107 1.74 9.61 6.01
C GLY A 107 2.96 8.70 6.12
N SER A 108 2.79 7.37 6.00
CA SER A 108 3.91 6.46 5.83
C SER A 108 4.65 6.72 4.51
N ALA A 109 5.98 6.63 4.54
CA ALA A 109 6.84 6.66 3.36
C ALA A 109 6.95 5.28 2.66
N GLU A 110 6.21 4.27 3.11
CA GLU A 110 6.27 2.93 2.53
C GLU A 110 5.64 2.89 1.13
N GLU A 111 6.50 2.86 0.09
CA GLU A 111 6.08 2.85 -1.32
C GLU A 111 5.16 1.67 -1.67
N GLN A 112 5.31 0.53 -0.98
CA GLN A 112 4.52 -0.68 -1.21
C GLN A 112 3.02 -0.47 -0.96
N LEU A 113 2.65 0.51 -0.12
CA LEU A 113 1.26 0.91 0.10
C LEU A 113 0.61 1.35 -1.20
N SER A 114 1.22 2.33 -1.87
CA SER A 114 0.74 2.92 -3.12
C SER A 114 0.93 1.96 -4.30
N PHE A 115 2.04 1.20 -4.32
CA PHE A 115 2.31 0.18 -5.35
C PHE A 115 1.18 -0.84 -5.44
N SER A 116 0.86 -1.51 -4.33
CA SER A 116 -0.18 -2.55 -4.33
C SER A 116 -1.57 -1.95 -4.50
N PHE A 117 -1.78 -0.70 -4.08
CA PHE A 117 -3.07 -0.03 -4.27
C PHE A 117 -3.36 0.24 -5.75
N GLU A 118 -2.35 0.67 -6.51
CA GLU A 118 -2.51 0.85 -7.96
C GLU A 118 -2.81 -0.47 -8.66
N GLN A 119 -2.19 -1.57 -8.25
CA GLN A 119 -2.51 -2.89 -8.84
C GLN A 119 -3.97 -3.30 -8.58
N LEU A 120 -4.49 -3.07 -7.37
CA LEU A 120 -5.90 -3.27 -7.05
C LEU A 120 -6.81 -2.39 -7.93
N PHE A 121 -6.42 -1.13 -8.16
CA PHE A 121 -7.15 -0.20 -9.04
C PHE A 121 -7.15 -0.66 -10.49
N VAL A 122 -6.02 -1.14 -11.01
CA VAL A 122 -5.91 -1.67 -12.38
C VAL A 122 -6.81 -2.89 -12.57
N GLN A 123 -6.86 -3.78 -11.57
CA GLN A 123 -7.66 -5.00 -11.64
C GLN A 123 -9.16 -4.76 -11.47
N GLN A 124 -9.56 -3.89 -10.52
CA GLN A 124 -10.96 -3.64 -10.14
C GLN A 124 -11.27 -2.14 -10.02
N PRO A 125 -11.16 -1.38 -11.11
CA PRO A 125 -11.21 0.08 -11.04
C PRO A 125 -12.53 0.64 -10.52
N ALA A 126 -13.67 0.07 -10.94
CA ALA A 126 -14.99 0.56 -10.54
C ALA A 126 -15.23 0.39 -9.02
N ASP A 127 -14.79 -0.74 -8.46
CA ASP A 127 -14.91 -0.99 -7.01
C ASP A 127 -13.96 -0.11 -6.23
N VAL A 128 -12.70 0.04 -6.64
CA VAL A 128 -11.75 0.95 -5.98
C VAL A 128 -12.29 2.39 -5.99
N LEU A 129 -12.72 2.91 -7.15
CA LEU A 129 -13.29 4.26 -7.25
C LEU A 129 -14.58 4.41 -6.44
N SER A 130 -15.40 3.36 -6.36
CA SER A 130 -16.59 3.36 -5.51
C SER A 130 -16.25 3.40 -4.02
N VAL A 131 -15.18 2.73 -3.59
CA VAL A 131 -14.78 2.63 -2.18
C VAL A 131 -14.10 3.92 -1.72
N ILE A 132 -13.23 4.52 -2.52
CA ILE A 132 -12.52 5.74 -2.13
C ILE A 132 -13.34 7.01 -2.33
N GLY A 133 -14.38 6.97 -3.16
CA GLY A 133 -15.21 8.13 -3.45
C GLY A 133 -14.39 9.29 -4.01
N THR A 134 -14.43 10.44 -3.33
CA THR A 134 -13.66 11.65 -3.68
C THR A 134 -12.63 12.01 -2.61
N ASP A 135 -12.16 11.04 -1.83
CA ASP A 135 -11.10 11.27 -0.85
C ASP A 135 -9.76 11.54 -1.57
N ASN A 136 -9.35 12.81 -1.59
CA ASN A 136 -8.10 13.25 -2.22
C ASN A 136 -6.86 12.55 -1.64
N ARG A 137 -6.85 12.12 -0.38
CA ARG A 137 -5.69 11.44 0.21
C ARG A 137 -5.53 10.04 -0.39
N LEU A 138 -6.63 9.30 -0.54
CA LEU A 138 -6.62 7.99 -1.17
C LEU A 138 -6.35 8.09 -2.68
N MET A 139 -6.89 9.11 -3.36
CA MET A 139 -6.56 9.35 -4.76
C MET A 139 -5.07 9.67 -4.95
N LYS A 140 -4.42 10.38 -4.02
CA LYS A 140 -2.96 10.59 -4.06
C LYS A 140 -2.17 9.28 -3.98
N HIS A 141 -2.60 8.30 -3.19
CA HIS A 141 -1.96 6.98 -3.18
C HIS A 141 -2.04 6.30 -4.56
N LEU A 142 -3.17 6.42 -5.28
CA LEU A 142 -3.27 5.91 -6.65
C LEU A 142 -2.35 6.65 -7.62
N VAL A 143 -2.25 7.98 -7.50
CA VAL A 143 -1.34 8.80 -8.32
C VAL A 143 0.11 8.35 -8.10
N TRP A 144 0.54 8.24 -6.85
CA TRP A 144 1.89 7.81 -6.50
C TRP A 144 2.19 6.39 -6.95
N GLY A 145 1.26 5.46 -6.74
CA GLY A 145 1.38 4.10 -7.24
C GLY A 145 1.54 4.06 -8.75
N PHE A 146 0.70 4.80 -9.48
CA PHE A 146 0.79 4.88 -10.94
C PHE A 146 2.11 5.49 -11.41
N VAL A 147 2.55 6.60 -10.82
CA VAL A 147 3.83 7.21 -11.18
C VAL A 147 4.97 6.23 -10.93
N ASN A 148 5.08 5.67 -9.73
CA ASN A 148 6.19 4.77 -9.39
C ASN A 148 6.21 3.49 -10.23
N ASN A 149 5.03 2.91 -10.51
CA ASN A 149 4.92 1.66 -11.28
C ASN A 149 5.32 1.84 -12.75
N HIS A 150 5.10 3.02 -13.32
CA HIS A 150 5.24 3.26 -14.76
C HIS A 150 6.38 4.22 -15.13
N TYR A 151 6.97 4.92 -14.16
CA TYR A 151 8.09 5.86 -14.38
C TYR A 151 9.41 5.16 -14.75
N ASN A 152 9.64 3.96 -14.22
CA ASN A 152 10.84 3.15 -14.50
C ASN A 152 10.53 1.86 -15.29
N ALA A 153 9.36 1.76 -15.91
CA ALA A 153 9.00 0.60 -16.72
C ALA A 153 10.06 0.39 -17.82
N GLY A 154 10.57 -0.85 -17.92
CA GLY A 154 11.75 -1.20 -18.71
C GLY A 154 11.66 -0.93 -20.22
N PRO A 155 12.75 -1.17 -20.97
CA PRO A 155 12.80 -0.90 -22.40
C PRO A 155 11.74 -1.74 -23.15
N GLY A 156 10.82 -1.06 -23.84
CA GLY A 156 9.71 -1.68 -24.60
C GLY A 156 8.32 -1.23 -24.13
N SER A 157 8.17 -0.86 -22.86
CA SER A 157 7.03 -0.09 -22.36
C SER A 157 7.37 1.40 -22.43
N SER A 158 6.54 2.20 -23.12
CA SER A 158 6.76 3.66 -23.19
C SER A 158 6.81 4.24 -21.77
N ARG A 159 8.03 4.56 -21.30
CA ARG A 159 8.31 5.16 -19.99
C ARG A 159 7.36 6.32 -19.73
N LEU A 160 6.74 6.35 -18.54
CA LEU A 160 5.82 7.41 -18.17
C LEU A 160 6.52 8.78 -18.19
N ASN A 161 5.93 9.75 -18.88
CA ASN A 161 6.39 11.13 -18.91
C ASN A 161 5.23 12.09 -19.20
N ILE A 162 5.52 13.39 -19.10
CA ILE A 162 4.52 14.46 -19.25
C ILE A 162 3.80 14.47 -20.60
N LYS A 163 4.42 13.93 -21.67
CA LYS A 163 3.84 13.90 -23.01
C LYS A 163 2.92 12.70 -23.23
N ASN A 164 3.11 11.60 -22.50
CA ASN A 164 2.39 10.34 -22.73
C ASN A 164 1.55 9.85 -21.55
N TYR A 165 1.56 10.52 -20.38
CA TYR A 165 0.89 10.02 -19.16
C TYR A 165 -0.58 9.64 -19.36
N ASN A 166 -1.32 10.44 -20.12
CA ASN A 166 -2.73 10.19 -20.40
C ASN A 166 -2.91 8.89 -21.21
N ALA A 167 -2.10 8.71 -22.27
CA ALA A 167 -2.11 7.48 -23.06
C ALA A 167 -1.69 6.24 -22.24
N VAL A 168 -0.68 6.37 -21.39
CA VAL A 168 -0.25 5.29 -20.48
C VAL A 168 -1.37 4.95 -19.49
N PHE A 169 -2.01 5.95 -18.90
CA PHE A 169 -3.10 5.76 -17.93
C PHE A 169 -4.24 4.92 -18.52
N TYR A 170 -4.72 5.27 -19.72
CA TYR A 170 -5.78 4.51 -20.39
C TYR A 170 -5.32 3.19 -20.98
N ARG A 171 -4.02 3.01 -21.29
CA ARG A 171 -3.48 1.70 -21.70
C ARG A 171 -3.46 0.72 -20.54
N VAL A 172 -3.01 1.18 -19.37
CA VAL A 172 -2.94 0.37 -18.15
C VAL A 172 -4.33 0.14 -17.57
N ASN A 173 -5.24 1.11 -17.71
CA ASN A 173 -6.60 1.04 -17.20
C ASN A 173 -7.63 1.15 -18.34
N PRO A 174 -7.75 0.12 -19.22
CA PRO A 174 -8.58 0.21 -20.43
C PRO A 174 -10.06 0.46 -20.13
N GLN A 175 -10.56 -0.01 -18.98
CA GLN A 175 -11.94 0.20 -18.54
C GLN A 175 -12.26 1.67 -18.18
N MET A 176 -11.24 2.51 -17.94
CA MET A 176 -11.46 3.91 -17.53
C MET A 176 -12.27 4.73 -18.54
N LYS A 177 -12.12 4.44 -19.85
CA LYS A 177 -12.91 5.14 -20.87
C LYS A 177 -14.42 4.91 -20.70
N GLN A 178 -14.81 3.68 -20.36
CA GLN A 178 -16.21 3.32 -20.14
C GLN A 178 -16.71 3.84 -18.78
N LEU A 179 -15.84 3.87 -17.78
CA LEU A 179 -16.15 4.35 -16.43
C LEU A 179 -16.16 5.88 -16.32
N TYR A 180 -15.63 6.60 -17.33
CA TYR A 180 -15.48 8.05 -17.32
C TYR A 180 -16.77 8.82 -17.00
N PRO A 181 -17.94 8.54 -17.61
CA PRO A 181 -19.16 9.30 -17.29
C PRO A 181 -19.58 9.20 -15.82
N LYS A 182 -19.33 8.05 -15.18
CA LYS A 182 -19.72 7.79 -13.79
C LYS A 182 -18.72 8.35 -12.78
N TYR A 183 -17.44 8.27 -13.07
CA TYR A 183 -16.36 8.65 -12.15
C TYR A 183 -15.52 9.83 -12.68
N LYS A 184 -16.15 10.72 -13.44
CA LYS A 184 -15.50 11.84 -14.12
C LYS A 184 -14.60 12.65 -13.19
N THR A 185 -15.13 13.05 -12.04
CA THR A 185 -14.41 13.88 -11.05
C THR A 185 -13.13 13.20 -10.57
N GLN A 186 -13.19 11.91 -10.24
CA GLN A 186 -12.03 11.15 -9.79
C GLN A 186 -11.01 10.98 -10.93
N ILE A 187 -11.45 10.63 -12.13
CA ILE A 187 -10.54 10.38 -13.26
C ILE A 187 -9.84 11.68 -13.68
N ASP A 188 -10.57 12.79 -13.72
CA ASP A 188 -9.99 14.11 -13.98
C ASP A 188 -8.96 14.49 -12.90
N TYR A 189 -9.27 14.22 -11.62
CA TYR A 189 -8.33 14.42 -10.53
C TYR A 189 -7.05 13.61 -10.73
N LEU A 190 -7.18 12.30 -10.98
CA LEU A 190 -6.03 11.40 -11.17
C LEU A 190 -5.14 11.89 -12.32
N LEU A 191 -5.72 12.20 -13.48
CA LEU A 191 -4.96 12.69 -14.64
C LEU A 191 -4.27 14.02 -14.35
N SER A 192 -4.96 14.96 -13.70
CA SER A 192 -4.38 16.26 -13.35
C SER A 192 -3.24 16.12 -12.33
N ALA A 193 -3.42 15.28 -11.32
CA ALA A 193 -2.42 15.05 -10.28
C ALA A 193 -1.19 14.31 -10.83
N ILE A 194 -1.37 13.26 -11.64
CA ILE A 194 -0.26 12.58 -12.35
C ILE A 194 0.53 13.58 -13.20
N LYS A 195 -0.15 14.44 -13.96
CA LYS A 195 0.51 15.49 -14.76
C LYS A 195 1.33 16.43 -13.87
N SER A 196 0.82 16.78 -12.70
CA SER A 196 1.50 17.67 -11.74
C SER A 196 2.75 17.01 -11.17
N GLU A 197 2.68 15.76 -10.75
CA GLU A 197 3.84 15.01 -10.23
C GLU A 197 4.95 14.89 -11.26
N LEU A 198 4.60 14.66 -12.55
CA LEU A 198 5.58 14.56 -13.63
C LEU A 198 6.19 15.91 -14.08
N LYS A 199 5.66 17.03 -13.58
CA LYS A 199 6.27 18.37 -13.78
C LYS A 199 7.23 18.74 -12.65
N GLY A 200 7.14 18.03 -11.52
CA GLY A 200 7.97 18.25 -10.32
C GLY A 200 9.44 17.98 -10.58
#